data_AF-X6M7P9-F1
#
_entry.id   AF-X6M7P9-F1
#
_cell.length_a   1.000
_cell.length_b   1.000
_cell.length_c   1.000
_cell.angle_alpha   90.00
_cell.angle_beta   90.00
_cell.angle_gamma   90.00
#
_symmetry.space_group_name_H-M   'P 1'
#
loop_
_entity.id
_entity.type
_entity.pdbx_description
1 polymer ?
#
loop_
_entity_poly.entity_id
_entity_poly.type
_entity_poly.pdbx_seq_one_letter_code
_entity_poly.pdbx_strand_id
1 'polypeptide(L)'
;MLFVSLKAWKSYIVVLLLLLLVFYEFLGSVELLELQRFLEEGPDTILRLACANHEMGYLNEYLSKEQESLYRHVTWRSLRQAGKSSLVRTFWKWYLERWNYAKAEYLGSWKSECDGQYIILFIRAALVFLLTFVMGPIYFLSRIVRFFSPAIFIIYLSWFHLWSHVTSFQLAITCLYILLLIILCLSFIPVLRIHFLLWHVNPGGHYISVNNISLSIRQRYTKLQSFSAQETLLMRLFGRDITAVVNAYLPKFGDFDLDEDV
;
A
#
# COMPACT_ATOMS: atom_id res chain seq x y z
N MET A 1 -9.35 -37.53 20.82
CA MET A 1 -8.43 -36.45 20.35
C MET A 1 -8.66 -36.01 18.89
N LEU A 2 -9.16 -36.87 17.98
CA LEU A 2 -9.45 -36.52 16.57
C LEU A 2 -10.54 -35.44 16.35
N PHE A 3 -11.55 -35.36 17.22
CA PHE A 3 -12.67 -34.42 17.06
C PHE A 3 -12.31 -32.94 17.27
N VAL A 4 -11.27 -32.64 18.04
CA VAL A 4 -10.79 -31.25 18.25
C VAL A 4 -10.10 -30.72 16.98
N SER A 5 -9.55 -31.62 16.15
CA SER A 5 -8.87 -31.28 14.89
C SER A 5 -9.85 -30.81 13.79
N LEU A 6 -11.04 -31.42 13.71
CA LEU A 6 -12.03 -31.09 12.66
C LEU A 6 -12.62 -29.68 12.82
N LYS A 7 -12.83 -29.20 14.05
CA LYS A 7 -13.31 -27.82 14.29
C LYS A 7 -12.27 -26.77 13.92
N ALA A 8 -10.99 -27.06 14.18
CA ALA A 8 -9.90 -26.20 13.73
C ALA A 8 -9.84 -26.14 12.19
N TRP A 9 -10.02 -27.28 11.53
CA TRP A 9 -10.00 -27.38 10.06
C TRP A 9 -11.09 -26.56 9.36
N LYS A 10 -12.33 -26.61 9.86
CA LYS A 10 -13.41 -25.78 9.32
C LYS A 10 -13.09 -24.28 9.45
N SER A 11 -12.46 -23.87 10.56
CA SER A 11 -12.03 -22.47 10.72
C SER A 11 -10.91 -22.08 9.75
N TYR A 12 -9.93 -22.96 9.50
CA TYR A 12 -8.86 -22.68 8.54
C TYR A 12 -9.35 -22.60 7.09
N ILE A 13 -10.23 -23.52 6.68
CA ILE A 13 -10.81 -23.49 5.33
C ILE A 13 -11.67 -22.24 5.12
N VAL A 14 -12.48 -21.87 6.12
CA VAL A 14 -13.30 -20.65 6.04
C VAL A 14 -12.42 -19.39 6.00
N VAL A 15 -11.37 -19.32 6.82
CA VAL A 15 -10.42 -18.19 6.77
C VAL A 15 -9.66 -18.15 5.44
N LEU A 16 -9.26 -19.29 4.89
CA LEU A 16 -8.60 -19.36 3.59
C LEU A 16 -9.54 -18.94 2.47
N LEU A 17 -10.79 -19.43 2.46
CA LEU A 17 -11.81 -19.03 1.47
C LEU A 17 -12.16 -17.55 1.59
N LEU A 18 -12.27 -17.01 2.81
CA LEU A 18 -12.47 -15.59 3.04
C LEU A 18 -11.25 -14.77 2.58
N LEU A 19 -10.04 -15.23 2.84
CA LEU A 19 -8.83 -14.56 2.34
C LEU A 19 -8.76 -14.62 0.82
N LEU A 20 -9.13 -15.74 0.19
CA LEU A 20 -9.18 -15.88 -1.25
C LEU A 20 -10.31 -15.04 -1.87
N LEU A 21 -11.47 -14.93 -1.23
CA LEU A 21 -12.57 -14.07 -1.66
C LEU A 21 -12.21 -12.59 -1.52
N VAL A 22 -11.65 -12.19 -0.38
CA VAL A 22 -11.15 -10.82 -0.18
C VAL A 22 -10.02 -10.51 -1.16
N PHE A 23 -9.13 -11.47 -1.42
CA PHE A 23 -8.07 -11.34 -2.42
C PHE A 23 -8.62 -11.26 -3.84
N TYR A 24 -9.67 -12.01 -4.15
CA TYR A 24 -10.37 -11.99 -5.44
C TYR A 24 -11.16 -10.69 -5.63
N GLU A 25 -11.85 -10.19 -4.60
CA GLU A 25 -12.51 -8.88 -4.63
C GLU A 25 -11.49 -7.74 -4.74
N PHE A 26 -10.36 -7.85 -4.02
CA PHE A 26 -9.29 -6.86 -4.08
C PHE A 26 -8.59 -6.84 -5.44
N LEU A 27 -8.35 -8.01 -6.06
CA LEU A 27 -7.89 -8.14 -7.45
C LEU A 27 -8.99 -7.83 -8.48
N GLY A 28 -10.25 -7.86 -8.05
CA GLY A 28 -11.43 -7.81 -8.91
C GLY A 28 -11.83 -6.42 -9.37
N SER A 29 -11.24 -5.36 -8.80
CA SER A 29 -11.41 -4.04 -9.39
C SER A 29 -10.59 -3.96 -10.68
N VAL A 30 -11.27 -4.21 -11.81
CA VAL A 30 -10.72 -4.14 -13.17
C VAL A 30 -9.94 -2.84 -13.38
N GLU A 31 -10.42 -1.75 -12.80
CA GLU A 31 -9.81 -0.42 -12.82
C GLU A 31 -8.43 -0.38 -12.14
N LEU A 32 -8.26 -1.02 -10.98
CA LEU A 32 -6.97 -1.04 -10.27
C LEU A 32 -5.95 -1.91 -11.01
N LEU A 33 -6.41 -3.00 -11.62
CA LEU A 33 -5.56 -3.82 -12.49
C LEU A 33 -5.15 -3.05 -13.75
N GLU A 34 -6.06 -2.26 -14.33
CA GLU A 34 -5.75 -1.41 -15.49
C GLU A 34 -4.76 -0.31 -15.11
N LEU A 35 -4.95 0.37 -13.98
CA LEU A 35 -4.01 1.35 -13.46
C LEU A 35 -2.65 0.72 -13.18
N GLN A 36 -2.62 -0.47 -12.55
CA GLN A 36 -1.38 -1.19 -12.32
C GLN A 36 -0.66 -1.51 -13.63
N ARG A 37 -1.37 -2.08 -14.61
CA ARG A 37 -0.81 -2.38 -15.93
C ARG A 37 -0.26 -1.12 -16.58
N PHE A 38 -1.01 -0.02 -16.52
CA PHE A 38 -0.55 1.26 -17.03
C PHE A 38 0.73 1.73 -16.32
N LEU A 39 0.79 1.71 -15.00
CA LEU A 39 1.99 2.16 -14.27
C LEU A 39 3.22 1.27 -14.49
N GLU A 40 3.02 -0.02 -14.77
CA GLU A 40 4.09 -1.00 -14.97
C GLU A 40 4.52 -1.17 -16.43
N GLU A 41 3.71 -0.73 -17.39
CA GLU A 41 3.97 -0.93 -18.80
C GLU A 41 5.06 0.03 -19.32
N GLY A 42 6.03 -0.51 -20.04
CA GLY A 42 7.07 0.28 -20.72
C GLY A 42 8.23 0.75 -19.83
N PRO A 43 9.23 1.44 -20.43
CA PRO A 43 10.43 1.90 -19.71
C PRO A 43 10.17 3.12 -18.81
N ASP A 44 9.10 3.89 -19.08
CA ASP A 44 8.83 5.20 -18.46
C ASP A 44 8.02 5.11 -17.16
N THR A 45 8.23 4.05 -16.37
CA THR A 45 7.49 3.78 -15.13
C THR A 45 7.56 4.95 -14.13
N ILE A 46 8.72 5.59 -14.00
CA ILE A 46 8.91 6.74 -13.10
C ILE A 46 8.08 7.94 -13.56
N LEU A 47 7.98 8.16 -14.87
CA LEU A 47 7.22 9.26 -15.43
C LEU A 47 5.72 9.07 -15.20
N ARG A 48 5.21 7.86 -15.46
CA ARG A 48 3.81 7.50 -15.19
C ARG A 48 3.47 7.66 -13.71
N LEU A 49 4.39 7.28 -12.85
CA LEU A 49 4.25 7.44 -11.40
C LEU A 49 4.27 8.93 -10.98
N ALA A 50 5.11 9.76 -11.60
CA ALA A 50 5.12 11.20 -11.36
C ALA A 50 3.79 11.84 -11.77
N CYS A 51 3.26 11.48 -12.94
CA CYS A 51 1.92 11.87 -13.38
C CYS A 51 0.85 11.40 -12.37
N ALA A 52 0.93 10.16 -11.91
CA ALA A 52 0.01 9.62 -10.92
C ALA A 52 0.01 10.37 -9.59
N ASN A 53 1.19 10.71 -9.05
CA ASN A 53 1.28 11.50 -7.84
C ASN A 53 0.68 12.90 -8.03
N HIS A 54 0.98 13.54 -9.17
CA HIS A 54 0.51 14.88 -9.45
C HIS A 54 -1.02 14.94 -9.58
N GLU A 55 -1.63 13.98 -10.30
CA GLU A 55 -3.09 13.86 -10.42
C GLU A 55 -3.78 13.55 -9.09
N MET A 56 -3.12 12.80 -8.21
CA MET A 56 -3.64 12.52 -6.87
C MET A 56 -3.50 13.71 -5.91
N GLY A 57 -2.93 14.83 -6.37
CA GLY A 57 -2.65 15.99 -5.53
C GLY A 57 -1.51 15.76 -4.53
N TYR A 58 -0.76 14.66 -4.68
CA TYR A 58 0.31 14.28 -3.77
C TYR A 58 1.65 14.79 -4.31
N LEU A 59 2.47 15.38 -3.44
CA LEU A 59 3.73 16.05 -3.83
C LEU A 59 3.56 17.25 -4.78
N ASN A 60 2.39 17.88 -4.86
CA ASN A 60 2.17 19.00 -5.79
C ASN A 60 3.26 20.06 -5.72
N GLU A 61 3.71 20.46 -4.53
CA GLU A 61 4.78 21.46 -4.39
C GLU A 61 6.14 21.01 -4.97
N TYR A 62 6.44 19.71 -4.92
CA TYR A 62 7.67 19.16 -5.49
C TYR A 62 7.51 18.94 -7.00
N LEU A 63 6.39 18.37 -7.42
CA LEU A 63 6.12 18.06 -8.81
C LEU A 63 5.88 19.31 -9.65
N SER A 64 5.31 20.38 -9.09
CA SER A 64 5.18 21.67 -9.78
C SER A 64 6.54 22.31 -10.06
N LYS A 65 7.54 22.11 -9.19
CA LYS A 65 8.92 22.55 -9.43
C LYS A 65 9.62 21.70 -10.50
N GLU A 66 9.33 20.40 -10.53
CA GLU A 66 9.89 19.47 -11.52
C GLU A 66 9.14 19.45 -12.86
N GLN A 67 7.98 20.10 -12.94
CA GLN A 67 7.16 20.21 -14.15
C GLN A 67 7.91 20.93 -15.28
N GLU A 68 8.70 21.96 -14.94
CA GLU A 68 9.54 22.68 -15.91
C GLU A 68 10.64 21.79 -16.49
N SER A 69 11.11 20.79 -15.73
CA SER A 69 12.13 19.83 -16.18
C SER A 69 11.53 18.62 -16.90
N LEU A 70 10.21 18.62 -17.16
CA LEU A 70 9.45 17.49 -17.69
C LEU A 70 9.70 16.20 -16.88
N TYR A 71 9.88 16.34 -15.57
CA TYR A 71 10.21 15.26 -14.64
C TYR A 71 11.50 14.47 -14.97
N ARG A 72 12.42 15.01 -15.77
CA ARG A 72 13.68 14.32 -16.16
C ARG A 72 14.53 13.91 -14.96
N HIS A 73 14.45 14.66 -13.87
CA HIS A 73 15.22 14.42 -12.64
C HIS A 73 14.43 13.64 -11.58
N VAL A 74 13.17 13.33 -11.85
CA VAL A 74 12.36 12.56 -10.91
C VAL A 74 12.87 11.13 -10.89
N THR A 75 13.22 10.69 -9.69
CA THR A 75 13.61 9.32 -9.37
C THR A 75 12.72 8.76 -8.27
N TRP A 76 12.63 7.44 -8.14
CA TRP A 76 11.95 6.79 -7.00
C TRP A 76 12.42 7.30 -5.64
N ARG A 77 13.72 7.59 -5.52
CA ARG A 77 14.31 8.14 -4.30
C ARG A 77 13.81 9.56 -4.03
N SER A 78 13.76 10.40 -5.06
CA SER A 78 13.28 11.79 -4.94
C SER A 78 11.81 11.87 -4.53
N LEU A 79 10.93 11.05 -5.13
CA LEU A 79 9.51 10.97 -4.77
C LEU A 79 9.34 10.55 -3.31
N ARG A 80 10.10 9.54 -2.85
CA ARG A 80 10.06 9.08 -1.46
C ARG A 80 10.57 10.12 -0.48
N GLN A 81 11.65 10.83 -0.82
CA GLN A 81 12.20 11.89 0.01
C GLN A 81 11.26 13.08 0.10
N ALA A 82 10.67 13.50 -1.03
CA ALA A 82 9.67 14.55 -1.09
C ALA A 82 8.43 14.21 -0.25
N GLY A 83 7.97 12.96 -0.29
CA GLY A 83 6.82 12.51 0.50
C GLY A 83 7.06 12.45 2.00
N LYS A 84 8.32 12.52 2.47
CA LYS A 84 8.71 12.35 3.89
C LYS A 84 8.05 11.13 4.57
N SER A 85 7.61 10.17 3.77
CA SER A 85 6.73 9.07 4.17
C SER A 85 7.60 7.86 4.49
N SER A 86 8.08 7.79 5.73
CA SER A 86 8.57 6.50 6.25
C SER A 86 7.36 5.70 6.72
N LEU A 87 7.26 4.43 6.32
CA LEU A 87 6.16 3.55 6.72
C LEU A 87 5.96 3.55 8.23
N VAL A 88 7.07 3.48 8.98
CA VAL A 88 7.09 3.57 10.44
C VAL A 88 6.47 4.88 10.94
N ARG A 89 6.84 6.03 10.38
CA ARG A 89 6.24 7.33 10.73
C ARG A 89 4.77 7.42 10.34
N THR A 90 4.37 6.91 9.18
CA THR A 90 2.95 6.92 8.75
C THR A 90 2.12 6.05 9.68
N PHE A 91 2.63 4.85 10.02
CA PHE A 91 2.01 3.97 11.00
C PHE A 91 1.92 4.66 12.36
N TRP A 92 3.01 5.22 12.87
CA TRP A 92 3.01 5.93 14.16
C TRP A 92 2.12 7.16 14.15
N LYS A 93 2.06 7.91 13.05
CA LYS A 93 1.18 9.08 12.90
C LYS A 93 -0.28 8.63 12.96
N TRP A 94 -0.67 7.69 12.12
CA TRP A 94 -2.02 7.11 12.14
C TRP A 94 -2.39 6.56 13.52
N TYR A 95 -1.45 5.84 14.14
CA TYR A 95 -1.60 5.26 15.47
C TYR A 95 -1.78 6.32 16.56
N LEU A 96 -0.92 7.34 16.58
CA LEU A 96 -0.97 8.45 17.54
C LEU A 96 -2.17 9.34 17.30
N GLU A 97 -2.59 9.57 16.07
CA GLU A 97 -3.81 10.31 15.73
C GLU A 97 -5.04 9.59 16.26
N ARG A 98 -5.13 8.26 16.05
CA ARG A 98 -6.25 7.48 16.59
C ARG A 98 -6.25 7.46 18.12
N TRP A 99 -5.07 7.38 18.73
CA TRP A 99 -4.92 7.51 20.17
C TRP A 99 -5.32 8.89 20.69
N ASN A 100 -4.86 9.96 20.04
CA ASN A 100 -5.18 11.33 20.42
C ASN A 100 -6.67 11.62 20.25
N TYR A 101 -7.30 11.06 19.21
CA TYR A 101 -8.75 11.12 19.03
C TYR A 101 -9.48 10.43 20.19
N ALA A 102 -9.14 9.18 20.50
CA ALA A 102 -9.71 8.47 21.64
C ALA A 102 -9.44 9.21 22.98
N LYS A 103 -8.23 9.75 23.14
CA LYS A 103 -7.85 10.56 24.31
C LYS A 103 -8.71 11.82 24.40
N ALA A 104 -8.91 12.55 23.31
CA ALA A 104 -9.72 13.77 23.29
C ALA A 104 -11.20 13.47 23.59
N GLU A 105 -11.74 12.40 23.01
CA GLU A 105 -13.13 11.97 23.22
C GLU A 105 -13.39 11.53 24.68
N TYR A 106 -12.51 10.69 25.24
CA TYR A 106 -12.70 10.11 26.57
C TYR A 106 -12.13 10.94 27.73
N LEU A 107 -11.03 11.68 27.53
CA LEU A 107 -10.40 12.52 28.57
C LEU A 107 -10.70 14.02 28.41
N GLY A 108 -11.15 14.48 27.24
CA GLY A 108 -11.59 15.87 27.07
C GLY A 108 -12.88 16.18 27.83
N SER A 109 -13.81 15.21 27.87
CA SER A 109 -15.03 15.24 28.68
C SER A 109 -14.78 15.16 30.19
N TRP A 110 -13.54 14.88 30.62
CA TRP A 110 -13.18 14.71 32.02
C TRP A 110 -13.22 16.02 32.82
N LYS A 111 -13.16 17.18 32.14
CA LYS A 111 -12.93 18.47 32.80
C LYS A 111 -14.18 19.16 33.35
N SER A 112 -15.42 18.72 33.06
CA SER A 112 -16.60 19.57 33.38
C SER A 112 -17.65 19.05 34.37
N GLU A 113 -17.73 17.78 34.80
CA GLU A 113 -18.84 17.34 35.67
C GLU A 113 -18.47 16.27 36.71
N CYS A 114 -18.36 16.67 37.98
CA CYS A 114 -18.15 15.83 39.17
C CYS A 114 -19.30 14.87 39.46
N ASP A 115 -19.45 13.83 38.63
CA ASP A 115 -20.41 12.76 38.88
C ASP A 115 -19.86 11.36 38.57
N GLY A 116 -20.49 10.32 39.12
CA GLY A 116 -20.05 8.91 39.09
C GLY A 116 -19.80 8.30 37.69
N GLN A 117 -20.17 9.03 36.63
CA GLN A 117 -19.87 8.68 35.23
C GLN A 117 -18.37 8.63 34.91
N TYR A 118 -17.52 9.30 35.70
CA TYR A 118 -16.07 9.29 35.50
C TYR A 118 -15.41 7.92 35.62
N ILE A 119 -15.86 7.09 36.56
CA ILE A 119 -15.31 5.75 36.75
C ILE A 119 -15.58 4.91 35.50
N ILE A 120 -16.78 5.03 34.92
CA ILE A 120 -17.18 4.31 33.71
C ILE A 120 -16.34 4.76 32.51
N LEU A 121 -16.15 6.07 32.32
CA LEU A 121 -15.32 6.61 31.23
C LEU A 121 -13.85 6.17 31.36
N PHE A 122 -13.29 6.21 32.57
CA PHE A 122 -11.93 5.76 32.82
C PHE A 122 -11.76 4.25 32.53
N ILE A 123 -12.70 3.41 32.99
CA ILE A 123 -12.67 1.97 32.70
C ILE A 123 -12.75 1.71 31.19
N ARG A 124 -13.61 2.44 30.46
CA ARG A 124 -13.71 2.33 28.99
C ARG A 124 -12.39 2.70 28.32
N ALA A 125 -11.79 3.82 28.69
CA ALA A 125 -10.51 4.26 28.14
C ALA A 125 -9.38 3.24 28.43
N ALA A 126 -9.30 2.74 29.67
CA ALA A 126 -8.34 1.72 30.06
C ALA A 126 -8.54 0.40 29.29
N LEU A 127 -9.78 -0.01 29.05
CA LEU A 127 -10.11 -1.22 28.30
C LEU A 127 -9.78 -1.07 26.80
N VAL A 128 -10.08 0.07 26.20
CA VAL A 128 -9.67 0.37 24.81
C VAL A 128 -8.15 0.35 24.69
N PHE A 129 -7.44 0.96 25.64
CA PHE A 129 -5.97 0.93 25.67
C PHE A 129 -5.44 -0.50 25.80
N LEU A 130 -5.94 -1.29 26.75
CA LEU A 130 -5.52 -2.68 26.94
C LEU A 130 -5.76 -3.52 25.68
N LEU A 131 -6.94 -3.40 25.06
CA LEU A 131 -7.28 -4.16 23.86
C LEU A 131 -6.40 -3.78 22.66
N THR A 132 -6.15 -2.49 22.44
CA THR A 132 -5.44 -2.02 21.25
C THR A 132 -3.92 -2.03 21.39
N PHE A 133 -3.38 -1.64 22.56
CA PHE A 133 -1.94 -1.48 22.79
C PHE A 133 -1.27 -2.73 23.34
N VAL A 134 -1.98 -3.55 24.11
CA VAL A 134 -1.41 -4.77 24.72
C VAL A 134 -1.89 -5.99 23.96
N MET A 135 -3.19 -6.19 23.86
CA MET A 135 -3.74 -7.39 23.23
C MET A 135 -3.55 -7.40 21.71
N GLY A 136 -3.63 -6.24 21.05
CA GLY A 136 -3.41 -6.13 19.59
C GLY A 136 -2.04 -6.67 19.16
N PRO A 137 -0.92 -6.13 19.68
CA PRO A 137 0.42 -6.63 19.35
C PRO A 137 0.66 -8.08 19.76
N ILE A 138 0.18 -8.50 20.94
CA ILE A 138 0.28 -9.90 21.38
C ILE A 138 -0.48 -10.83 20.42
N TYR A 139 -1.69 -10.44 20.02
CA TYR A 139 -2.48 -11.19 19.05
C TYR A 139 -1.77 -11.27 17.69
N PHE A 140 -1.25 -10.15 17.18
CA PHE A 140 -0.49 -10.12 15.94
C PHE A 140 0.74 -11.03 15.99
N LEU A 141 1.53 -10.96 17.07
CA LEU A 141 2.68 -11.83 17.28
C LEU A 141 2.26 -13.31 17.37
N SER A 142 1.14 -13.60 18.04
CA SER A 142 0.60 -14.96 18.11
C SER A 142 0.22 -15.50 16.73
N ARG A 143 -0.23 -14.64 15.82
CA ARG A 143 -0.53 -15.03 14.43
C ARG A 143 0.73 -15.31 13.64
N ILE A 144 1.78 -14.51 13.81
CA ILE A 144 3.10 -14.76 13.22
C ILE A 144 3.64 -16.12 13.69
N VAL A 145 3.63 -16.39 14.99
CA VAL A 145 4.13 -17.67 15.53
C VAL A 145 3.33 -18.86 14.99
N ARG A 146 1.99 -18.75 14.92
CA ARG A 146 1.14 -19.81 14.33
C ARG A 146 1.43 -20.04 12.86
N PHE A 147 1.69 -18.97 12.11
CA PHE A 147 2.05 -19.06 10.69
C PHE A 147 3.37 -19.82 10.49
N PHE A 148 4.37 -19.57 11.35
CA PHE A 148 5.65 -20.28 11.32
C PHE A 148 5.67 -21.63 12.05
N SER A 149 4.58 -22.02 12.71
CA SER A 149 4.49 -23.25 13.50
C SER A 149 4.95 -24.53 12.77
N PRO A 150 4.62 -24.76 11.48
CA PRO A 150 5.09 -25.98 10.80
C PRO A 150 6.60 -25.95 10.51
N ALA A 151 7.16 -24.78 10.20
CA ALA A 151 8.61 -24.65 10.02
C ALA A 151 9.34 -24.93 11.34
N ILE A 152 8.84 -24.37 12.46
CA ILE A 152 9.35 -24.64 13.81
C ILE A 152 9.26 -26.14 14.12
N PHE A 153 8.15 -26.79 13.78
CA PHE A 153 7.96 -28.22 14.00
C PHE A 153 8.95 -29.09 13.22
N ILE A 154 9.23 -28.76 11.95
CA ILE A 154 10.23 -29.47 11.14
C ILE A 154 11.63 -29.30 11.71
N ILE A 155 12.00 -28.08 12.09
CA ILE A 155 13.30 -27.79 12.73
C ILE A 155 13.43 -28.58 14.02
N TYR A 156 12.38 -28.61 14.85
CA TYR A 156 12.34 -29.36 16.10
C TYR A 156 12.52 -30.87 15.87
N LEU A 157 11.78 -31.47 14.93
CA LEU A 157 11.92 -32.91 14.62
C LEU A 157 13.32 -33.24 14.12
N SER A 158 13.89 -32.37 13.28
CA SER A 158 15.25 -32.53 12.76
C SER A 158 16.30 -32.47 13.87
N TRP A 159 16.16 -31.51 14.79
CA TRP A 159 17.09 -31.29 15.89
C TRP A 159 17.12 -32.44 16.91
N PHE A 160 15.96 -33.02 17.22
CA PHE A 160 15.84 -34.10 18.22
C PHE A 160 15.83 -35.51 17.61
N HIS A 161 16.05 -35.65 16.30
CA HIS A 161 16.03 -36.93 15.58
C HIS A 161 14.76 -37.78 15.80
N LEU A 162 13.60 -37.14 15.99
CA LEU A 162 12.32 -37.80 16.32
C LEU A 162 11.56 -38.35 15.10
N TRP A 163 12.19 -38.42 13.93
CA TRP A 163 11.55 -38.81 12.67
C TRP A 163 10.88 -40.19 12.71
N SER A 164 11.43 -41.13 13.47
CA SER A 164 10.87 -42.48 13.64
C SER A 164 9.55 -42.52 14.42
N HIS A 165 9.26 -41.50 15.23
CA HIS A 165 8.07 -41.44 16.08
C HIS A 165 6.91 -40.68 15.43
N VAL A 166 7.14 -40.03 14.30
CA VAL A 166 6.12 -39.25 13.60
C VAL A 166 5.27 -40.17 12.74
N THR A 167 3.96 -40.13 12.94
CA THR A 167 3.03 -40.92 12.12
C THR A 167 3.01 -40.41 10.68
N SER A 168 2.91 -41.31 9.70
CA SER A 168 2.87 -40.95 8.27
C SER A 168 1.76 -39.94 7.94
N PHE A 169 0.65 -39.98 8.69
CA PHE A 169 -0.45 -39.01 8.56
C PHE A 169 -0.04 -37.58 8.95
N GLN A 170 0.71 -37.40 10.03
CA GLN A 170 1.22 -36.08 10.44
C GLN A 170 2.19 -35.52 9.39
N LEU A 171 3.01 -36.37 8.79
CA LEU A 171 3.92 -35.99 7.72
C LEU A 171 3.15 -35.55 6.46
N ALA A 172 2.12 -36.30 6.07
CA ALA A 172 1.25 -35.94 4.94
C ALA A 172 0.54 -34.59 5.16
N ILE A 173 -0.01 -34.33 6.36
CA ILE A 173 -0.62 -33.04 6.70
C ILE A 173 0.40 -31.91 6.66
N THR A 174 1.60 -32.14 7.18
CA THR A 174 2.67 -31.14 7.20
C THR A 174 3.08 -30.79 5.77
N CYS A 175 3.21 -31.78 4.89
CA CYS A 175 3.48 -31.57 3.46
C CYS A 175 2.39 -30.74 2.77
N LEU A 176 1.11 -31.09 2.98
CA LEU A 176 -0.02 -30.33 2.43
C LEU A 176 -0.02 -28.87 2.92
N TYR A 177 0.30 -28.65 4.20
CA TYR A 177 0.41 -27.32 4.75
C TYR A 177 1.53 -26.51 4.10
N ILE A 178 2.72 -27.10 3.91
CA ILE A 178 3.85 -26.43 3.23
C ILE A 178 3.45 -26.07 1.80
N LEU A 179 2.78 -26.95 1.08
CA LEU A 179 2.29 -26.66 -0.27
C LEU A 179 1.33 -25.47 -0.27
N LEU A 180 0.39 -25.42 0.68
CA LEU A 180 -0.54 -24.30 0.83
C LEU A 180 0.19 -23.00 1.17
N LEU A 181 1.23 -23.07 2.00
CA LEU A 181 2.08 -21.93 2.36
C LEU A 181 2.83 -21.40 1.13
N ILE A 182 3.35 -22.28 0.28
CA ILE A 182 4.00 -21.90 -0.98
C ILE A 182 3.01 -21.18 -1.90
N ILE A 183 1.80 -21.74 -2.08
CA ILE A 183 0.75 -21.10 -2.89
C ILE A 183 0.43 -19.72 -2.33
N LEU A 184 0.25 -19.59 -1.01
CA LEU A 184 -0.03 -18.31 -0.37
C LEU A 184 1.12 -17.31 -0.57
N CYS A 185 2.38 -17.73 -0.42
CA CYS A 185 3.56 -16.90 -0.67
C CYS A 185 3.61 -16.42 -2.13
N LEU A 186 3.32 -17.30 -3.09
CA LEU A 186 3.26 -16.93 -4.52
C LEU A 186 2.13 -15.94 -4.80
N SER A 187 0.94 -16.15 -4.20
CA SER A 187 -0.18 -15.22 -4.30
C SER A 187 0.12 -13.86 -3.63
N PHE A 188 1.01 -13.81 -2.64
CA PHE A 188 1.35 -12.56 -1.96
C PHE A 188 2.23 -11.63 -2.80
N ILE A 189 3.02 -12.16 -3.74
CA ILE A 189 3.91 -11.38 -4.62
C ILE A 189 3.16 -10.27 -5.39
N PRO A 190 2.07 -10.56 -6.15
CA PRO A 190 1.34 -9.51 -6.87
C PRO A 190 0.73 -8.45 -5.94
N VAL A 191 0.24 -8.85 -4.76
CA VAL A 191 -0.30 -7.90 -3.77
C VAL A 191 0.77 -6.99 -3.21
N LEU A 192 1.96 -7.53 -2.89
CA LEU A 192 3.09 -6.70 -2.49
C LEU A 192 3.49 -5.71 -3.58
N ARG A 193 3.44 -6.14 -4.85
CA ARG A 193 3.75 -5.27 -6.00
C ARG A 193 2.74 -4.13 -6.14
N ILE A 194 1.44 -4.44 -6.05
CA ILE A 194 0.36 -3.44 -6.05
C ILE A 194 0.53 -2.45 -4.89
N HIS A 195 0.72 -2.95 -3.67
CA HIS A 195 0.92 -2.09 -2.51
C HIS A 195 2.21 -1.27 -2.63
N PHE A 196 3.27 -1.82 -3.19
CA PHE A 196 4.50 -1.09 -3.45
C PHE A 196 4.24 0.08 -4.41
N LEU A 197 3.51 -0.12 -5.51
CA LEU A 197 3.17 0.95 -6.44
C LEU A 197 2.25 1.99 -5.80
N LEU A 198 1.16 1.55 -5.17
CA LEU A 198 0.21 2.44 -4.48
C LEU A 198 0.89 3.27 -3.40
N TRP A 199 1.83 2.68 -2.67
CA TRP A 199 2.61 3.38 -1.65
C TRP A 199 3.42 4.54 -2.22
N HIS A 200 3.85 4.46 -3.48
CA HIS A 200 4.56 5.57 -4.13
C HIS A 200 3.65 6.52 -4.89
N VAL A 201 2.38 6.18 -5.12
CA VAL A 201 1.37 7.08 -5.72
C VAL A 201 0.67 7.92 -4.66
N ASN A 202 0.31 7.31 -3.53
CA ASN A 202 -0.38 8.00 -2.43
C ASN A 202 0.04 7.41 -1.07
N PRO A 203 1.20 7.84 -0.53
CA PRO A 203 1.69 7.36 0.75
C PRO A 203 0.73 7.74 1.89
N GLY A 204 0.08 6.72 2.48
CA GLY A 204 -0.82 6.92 3.62
C GLY A 204 -2.23 7.38 3.26
N GLY A 205 -2.59 7.43 1.98
CA GLY A 205 -3.98 7.62 1.56
C GLY A 205 -4.85 6.45 2.03
N HIS A 206 -5.96 6.76 2.71
CA HIS A 206 -6.89 5.74 3.21
C HIS A 206 -7.81 5.17 2.12
N TYR A 207 -8.14 5.98 1.11
CA TYR A 207 -9.02 5.62 0.01
C TYR A 207 -8.53 6.27 -1.28
N ILE A 208 -8.40 5.48 -2.34
CA ILE A 208 -8.13 5.96 -3.70
C ILE A 208 -9.35 5.58 -4.52
N SER A 209 -10.13 6.57 -4.94
CA SER A 209 -11.19 6.35 -5.92
C SER A 209 -10.53 6.23 -7.29
N VAL A 210 -10.47 5.02 -7.84
CA VAL A 210 -9.76 4.77 -9.11
C VAL A 210 -10.57 5.26 -10.32
N ASN A 211 -11.89 5.41 -10.16
CA ASN A 211 -12.86 5.41 -11.27
C ASN A 211 -12.76 6.58 -12.27
N ASN A 212 -11.99 7.64 -11.98
CA ASN A 212 -11.69 8.71 -12.95
C ASN A 212 -10.19 9.04 -13.05
N ILE A 213 -9.40 8.57 -12.08
CA ILE A 213 -8.00 9.00 -11.95
C ILE A 213 -7.13 8.31 -12.99
N SER A 214 -7.44 7.06 -13.36
CA SER A 214 -6.68 6.33 -14.39
C SER A 214 -6.66 7.06 -15.74
N LEU A 215 -7.81 7.60 -16.16
CA LEU A 215 -7.96 8.37 -17.40
C LEU A 215 -7.16 9.67 -17.33
N SER A 216 -7.27 10.43 -16.24
CA SER A 216 -6.53 11.69 -16.07
C SER A 216 -5.02 11.47 -16.11
N ILE A 217 -4.52 10.45 -15.39
CA ILE A 217 -3.09 10.09 -15.40
C ILE A 217 -2.63 9.77 -16.83
N ARG A 218 -3.43 9.01 -17.59
CA ARG A 218 -3.09 8.61 -18.95
C ARG A 218 -3.06 9.80 -19.90
N GLN A 219 -4.03 10.70 -19.79
CA GLN A 219 -4.07 11.94 -20.56
C GLN A 219 -2.85 12.80 -20.26
N ARG A 220 -2.52 12.99 -18.98
CA ARG A 220 -1.36 13.77 -18.57
C ARG A 220 -0.05 13.17 -19.07
N TYR A 221 0.12 11.85 -18.93
CA TYR A 221 1.28 11.14 -19.46
C TYR A 221 1.43 11.32 -20.98
N THR A 222 0.32 11.19 -21.72
CA THR A 222 0.33 11.34 -23.19
C THR A 222 0.68 12.77 -23.60
N LYS A 223 0.12 13.78 -22.91
CA LYS A 223 0.49 15.19 -23.09
C LYS A 223 1.99 15.35 -22.88
N LEU A 224 2.53 14.87 -21.76
CA LEU A 224 3.95 15.03 -21.44
C LEU A 224 4.90 14.28 -22.39
N GLN A 225 4.49 13.11 -22.87
CA GLN A 225 5.23 12.37 -23.90
C GLN A 225 5.28 13.15 -25.22
N SER A 226 4.18 13.81 -25.60
CA SER A 226 4.13 14.64 -26.81
C SER A 226 5.08 15.85 -26.72
N PHE A 227 5.20 16.50 -25.55
CA PHE A 227 6.17 17.57 -25.32
C PHE A 227 7.62 17.11 -25.51
N SER A 228 7.98 15.97 -24.90
CA SER A 228 9.32 15.40 -25.04
C SER A 228 9.64 15.03 -26.50
N ALA A 229 8.66 14.47 -27.22
CA ALA A 229 8.79 14.15 -28.63
C ALA A 229 8.95 15.41 -29.50
N GLN A 230 8.16 16.45 -29.21
CA GLN A 230 8.23 17.74 -29.90
C GLN A 230 9.58 18.43 -29.71
N GLU A 231 10.10 18.47 -28.48
CA GLU A 231 11.43 19.03 -28.18
C GLU A 231 12.53 18.29 -28.95
N THR A 232 12.46 16.95 -28.98
CA THR A 232 13.41 16.11 -29.73
C THR A 232 13.35 16.37 -31.23
N LEU A 233 12.14 16.53 -31.78
CA LEU A 233 11.92 16.81 -33.19
C LEU A 233 12.43 18.21 -33.56
N LEU A 234 12.11 19.22 -32.76
CA LEU A 234 12.59 20.59 -32.95
C LEU A 234 14.12 20.64 -32.89
N MET A 235 14.73 20.00 -31.90
CA MET A 235 16.19 19.91 -31.79
C MET A 235 16.82 19.29 -33.04
N ARG A 236 16.18 18.26 -33.61
CA ARG A 236 16.66 17.59 -34.82
C ARG A 236 16.53 18.46 -36.08
N LEU A 237 15.46 19.24 -36.20
CA LEU A 237 15.19 20.05 -37.40
C LEU A 237 15.90 21.40 -37.40
N PHE A 238 15.85 22.11 -36.28
CA PHE A 238 16.26 23.52 -36.20
C PHE A 238 17.57 23.71 -35.43
N GLY A 239 18.10 22.66 -34.79
CA GLY A 239 19.23 22.76 -33.88
C GLY A 239 18.85 23.39 -32.53
N ARG A 240 19.79 23.36 -31.59
CA ARG A 240 19.55 23.71 -30.18
C ARG A 240 19.12 25.17 -29.99
N ASP A 241 19.78 26.11 -30.67
CA ASP A 241 19.58 27.54 -30.43
C ASP A 241 18.20 28.01 -30.91
N ILE A 242 17.79 27.60 -32.11
CA ILE A 242 16.47 27.94 -32.66
C ILE A 242 15.37 27.21 -31.88
N THR A 243 15.62 25.97 -31.44
CA THR A 243 14.65 25.22 -30.62
C THR A 243 14.32 25.96 -29.33
N ALA A 244 15.31 26.55 -28.66
CA ALA A 244 15.06 27.32 -27.43
C ALA A 244 14.13 28.52 -27.68
N VAL A 245 14.29 29.21 -28.82
CA VAL A 245 13.43 30.34 -29.20
C VAL A 245 12.03 29.86 -29.56
N VAL A 246 11.89 28.82 -30.39
CA VAL A 246 10.58 28.28 -30.81
C VAL A 246 9.82 27.73 -29.61
N ASN A 247 10.50 27.01 -28.72
CA ASN A 247 9.89 26.45 -27.51
C ASN A 247 9.38 27.52 -26.54
N ALA A 248 9.92 28.74 -26.59
CA ALA A 248 9.41 29.86 -25.79
C ALA A 248 8.03 30.38 -26.27
N TYR A 249 7.66 30.12 -27.52
CA TYR A 249 6.35 30.51 -28.10
C TYR A 249 5.33 29.37 -28.10
N LEU A 250 5.76 28.14 -27.84
CA LEU A 250 4.86 27.00 -27.74
C LEU A 250 4.12 27.02 -26.40
N PRO A 251 2.86 26.54 -26.37
CA PRO A 251 2.10 26.47 -25.13
C PRO A 251 2.84 25.60 -24.13
N LYS A 252 3.01 26.09 -22.91
CA LYS A 252 3.71 25.36 -21.85
C LYS A 252 2.76 24.35 -21.24
N PHE A 253 3.32 23.30 -20.66
CA PHE A 253 2.54 22.23 -20.04
C PHE A 253 1.56 22.76 -18.95
N GLY A 254 1.92 23.81 -18.22
CA GLY A 254 1.05 24.43 -17.21
C GLY A 254 -0.13 25.23 -17.76
N ASP A 255 -0.10 25.60 -19.04
CA ASP A 255 -1.20 26.38 -19.65
C ASP A 255 -2.46 25.53 -19.86
N PHE A 256 -2.31 24.19 -19.90
CA PHE A 256 -3.41 23.24 -20.12
C PHE A 256 -4.14 22.82 -18.85
N ASP A 257 -3.55 23.05 -17.67
CA ASP A 257 -4.16 22.67 -16.40
C ASP A 257 -5.26 23.67 -15.97
N LEU A 258 -5.40 24.82 -16.65
CA LEU A 258 -6.37 25.88 -16.32
C LEU A 258 -7.76 25.70 -16.98
N ASP A 259 -7.87 24.81 -17.97
CA ASP A 259 -9.11 24.65 -18.76
C ASP A 259 -10.03 23.52 -18.25
N GLU A 260 -9.60 22.73 -17.27
CA GLU A 260 -10.36 21.56 -16.78
C GLU A 260 -11.35 21.87 -15.63
N ASP A 261 -11.43 23.13 -15.17
CA ASP A 261 -12.37 23.60 -14.13
C ASP A 261 -13.72 24.14 -14.69
N VAL A 262 -14.06 23.86 -15.96
CA VAL A 262 -15.31 24.27 -16.64
C VAL A 262 -16.19 23.06 -16.97
#